data_AF-A0A015KSD2-F1
#
_entry.id   AF-A0A015KSD2-F1
#
_cell.length_a   1.000
_cell.length_b   1.000
_cell.length_c   1.000
_cell.angle_alpha   90.00
_cell.angle_beta   90.00
_cell.angle_gamma   90.00
#
_symmetry.space_group_name_H-M   'P 1'
#
loop_
_entity.id
_entity.type
_entity.pdbx_description
1 polymer ?
#
loop_
_entity_poly.entity_id
_entity_poly.type
_entity_poly.pdbx_seq_one_letter_code
_entity_poly.pdbx_strand_id
1 'polypeptide(L)'
;MIRYITFNKMVSDLSKPKAKEALDLLRSVFLGFFDFVQIEATEERRLADFLTTMGVFVRDNENKFSYKMSSMLIDRLIRRDVISELYNSRPTAPVPQTHEGSLKIIDTLIEAVRCFDKTIIHNAFKRSCL
;
A
#
# COMPACT_ATOMS: atom_id res chain seq x y z
N MET A 1 -2.25 18.89 -11.18
CA MET A 1 -0.97 18.18 -11.44
C MET A 1 -1.11 17.45 -12.77
N ILE A 2 -0.40 17.89 -13.81
CA ILE A 2 -0.40 17.23 -15.12
C ILE A 2 0.37 15.90 -14.94
N ARG A 3 -0.35 14.77 -15.01
CA ARG A 3 0.24 13.44 -14.95
C ARG A 3 0.41 12.91 -16.38
N TYR A 4 1.55 12.29 -16.66
CA TYR A 4 1.77 11.57 -17.92
C TYR A 4 0.63 10.57 -18.17
N ILE A 5 0.19 10.46 -19.43
CA ILE A 5 -0.93 9.59 -19.83
C ILE A 5 -0.72 8.14 -19.34
N THR A 6 0.52 7.66 -19.39
CA THR A 6 0.90 6.32 -18.91
C THR A 6 0.60 6.12 -17.42
N PHE A 7 0.87 7.12 -16.57
CA PHE A 7 0.56 7.03 -15.14
C PHE A 7 -0.93 7.09 -14.86
N ASN A 8 -1.70 7.88 -15.62
CA ASN A 8 -3.15 7.91 -15.48
C ASN A 8 -3.77 6.57 -15.87
N LYS A 9 -3.28 5.94 -16.95
CA LYS A 9 -3.72 4.61 -17.37
C LYS A 9 -3.39 3.56 -16.31
N MET A 10 -2.16 3.57 -15.77
CA MET A 10 -1.76 2.68 -14.68
C MET A 10 -2.68 2.82 -13.47
N VAL A 11 -2.92 4.05 -12.99
CA VAL A 11 -3.84 4.31 -11.88
C VAL A 11 -5.24 3.79 -12.20
N SER A 12 -5.78 4.12 -13.38
CA SER A 12 -7.11 3.66 -13.80
C SER A 12 -7.23 2.12 -13.84
N ASP A 13 -6.19 1.43 -14.31
CA ASP A 13 -6.18 -0.02 -14.38
C ASP A 13 -6.02 -0.67 -13.00
N LEU A 14 -5.23 -0.07 -12.11
CA LEU A 14 -5.08 -0.52 -10.72
C LEU A 14 -6.32 -0.24 -9.86
N SER A 15 -7.10 0.81 -10.17
CA SER A 15 -8.36 1.09 -9.44
C SER A 15 -9.50 0.13 -9.80
N LYS A 16 -9.32 -0.78 -10.78
CA LYS A 16 -10.35 -1.77 -11.15
C LYS A 16 -10.41 -2.93 -10.15
N PRO A 17 -11.59 -3.53 -9.89
CA PRO A 17 -11.74 -4.64 -8.95
C PRO A 17 -10.80 -5.83 -9.19
N LYS A 18 -10.49 -6.11 -10.46
CA LYS A 18 -9.57 -7.19 -10.85
C LYS A 18 -8.14 -7.05 -10.28
N ALA A 19 -7.72 -5.84 -9.91
CA ALA A 19 -6.39 -5.57 -9.37
C ALA A 19 -6.35 -5.69 -7.84
N LYS A 20 -7.49 -5.97 -7.17
CA LYS A 20 -7.61 -5.93 -5.72
C LYS A 20 -6.62 -6.85 -5.01
N GLU A 21 -6.54 -8.11 -5.41
CA GLU A 21 -5.61 -9.10 -4.80
C GLU A 21 -4.15 -8.69 -4.99
N ALA A 22 -3.79 -8.18 -6.17
CA ALA A 22 -2.45 -7.67 -6.42
C ALA A 22 -2.15 -6.44 -5.55
N LEU A 23 -3.13 -5.55 -5.37
CA LEU A 23 -2.98 -4.40 -4.48
C LEU A 23 -2.92 -4.79 -3.00
N ASP A 24 -3.57 -5.88 -2.59
CA ASP A 24 -3.44 -6.43 -1.24
C ASP A 24 -2.01 -6.95 -0.99
N LEU A 25 -1.43 -7.66 -1.96
CA LEU A 25 -0.02 -8.06 -1.92
C LEU A 25 0.91 -6.83 -1.85
N LEU A 26 0.70 -5.86 -2.73
CA LEU A 26 1.48 -4.61 -2.73
C LEU A 26 1.37 -3.88 -1.38
N ARG A 27 0.17 -3.76 -0.83
CA ARG A 27 -0.10 -3.06 0.43
C ARG A 27 0.54 -3.75 1.62
N SER A 28 0.45 -5.06 1.69
CA SER A 28 0.96 -5.85 2.81
C SER A 28 2.47 -6.06 2.75
N VAL A 29 3.05 -6.18 1.54
CA VAL A 29 4.44 -6.57 1.34
C VAL A 29 5.35 -5.42 0.91
N PHE A 30 4.91 -4.55 0.01
CA PHE A 30 5.83 -3.65 -0.71
C PHE A 30 5.67 -2.16 -0.41
N LEU A 31 4.54 -1.72 0.14
CA LEU A 31 4.34 -0.28 0.40
C LEU A 31 5.41 0.27 1.34
N GLY A 32 6.20 1.21 0.82
CA GLY A 32 7.31 1.84 1.55
C GLY A 32 8.53 0.98 1.78
N PHE A 33 8.58 -0.20 1.16
CA PHE A 33 9.74 -1.05 1.14
C PHE A 33 10.29 -1.11 -0.29
N PHE A 34 11.55 -0.72 -0.45
CA PHE A 34 12.17 -0.50 -1.77
C PHE A 34 13.21 -1.54 -2.15
N ASP A 35 13.53 -2.45 -1.23
CA ASP A 35 14.44 -3.57 -1.49
C ASP A 35 13.69 -4.77 -2.06
N PHE A 36 14.49 -5.74 -2.51
CA PHE A 36 14.00 -6.97 -3.10
C PHE A 36 13.33 -7.87 -2.06
N VAL A 37 12.18 -8.42 -2.44
CA VAL A 37 11.43 -9.43 -1.69
C VAL A 37 11.26 -10.66 -2.57
N GLN A 38 11.66 -11.80 -2.03
CA GLN A 38 11.48 -13.10 -2.66
C GLN A 38 10.07 -13.64 -2.37
N ILE A 39 9.36 -14.04 -3.42
CA ILE A 39 7.99 -14.58 -3.33
C ILE A 39 8.01 -16.02 -3.84
N GLU A 40 7.82 -16.98 -2.94
CA GLU A 40 7.82 -18.41 -3.28
C GLU A 40 6.46 -18.90 -3.79
N ALA A 41 5.37 -18.38 -3.24
CA ALA A 41 4.02 -18.83 -3.56
C ALA A 41 3.66 -18.53 -5.02
N THR A 42 3.19 -19.53 -5.76
CA THR A 42 2.87 -19.40 -7.20
C THR A 42 1.79 -18.36 -7.47
N GLU A 43 0.74 -18.32 -6.64
CA GLU A 43 -0.33 -17.32 -6.80
C GLU A 43 0.17 -15.90 -6.51
N GLU A 44 0.94 -15.69 -5.44
CA GLU A 44 1.53 -14.38 -5.15
C GLU A 44 2.50 -13.93 -6.25
N ARG A 45 3.26 -14.86 -6.85
CA ARG A 45 4.10 -14.56 -8.02
C ARG A 45 3.28 -14.10 -9.21
N ARG A 46 2.13 -14.73 -9.48
CA ARG A 46 1.23 -14.27 -10.55
C ARG A 46 0.73 -12.84 -10.31
N LEU A 47 0.44 -12.48 -9.06
CA LEU A 47 0.05 -11.12 -8.68
C LEU A 47 1.22 -10.12 -8.82
N ALA A 48 2.43 -10.51 -8.42
CA ALA A 48 3.63 -9.70 -8.58
C ALA A 48 4.02 -9.50 -10.06
N ASP A 49 3.80 -10.52 -10.89
CA ASP A 49 4.00 -10.46 -12.33
C ASP A 49 3.01 -9.49 -12.98
N PHE A 50 1.75 -9.55 -12.59
CA PHE A 50 0.75 -8.56 -13.00
C PHE A 50 1.22 -7.13 -12.65
N LEU A 51 1.67 -6.89 -11.42
CA LEU A 51 2.20 -5.57 -11.01
C LEU A 51 3.46 -5.18 -11.79
N THR A 52 4.30 -6.14 -12.17
CA THR A 52 5.48 -5.90 -13.01
C THR A 52 5.06 -5.45 -14.42
N THR A 53 4.05 -6.08 -15.03
CA THR A 53 3.51 -5.64 -16.34
C THR A 53 2.87 -4.25 -16.28
N MET A 54 2.34 -3.87 -15.12
CA MET A 54 1.82 -2.54 -14.86
C MET A 54 2.92 -1.50 -14.58
N GLY A 55 4.20 -1.88 -14.56
CA GLY A 55 5.34 -1.00 -14.26
C GLY A 55 5.46 -0.63 -12.78
N VAL A 56 4.74 -1.35 -11.91
CA VAL A 56 4.74 -1.12 -10.46
C VAL A 56 5.94 -1.77 -9.81
N PHE A 57 6.25 -3.01 -10.20
CA PHE A 57 7.42 -3.73 -9.74
C PHE A 57 8.47 -3.87 -10.82
N VAL A 58 9.69 -4.11 -10.36
CA VAL A 58 10.81 -4.60 -11.16
C VAL A 58 11.19 -5.96 -10.60
N ARG A 59 11.37 -6.92 -11.50
CA ARG A 59 11.88 -8.25 -11.17
C ARG A 59 13.40 -8.25 -11.23
N ASP A 60 14.03 -8.96 -10.32
CA ASP A 60 15.48 -9.20 -10.38
C ASP A 60 15.84 -10.07 -11.60
N ASN A 61 17.00 -9.79 -12.20
CA ASN A 61 17.52 -10.51 -13.35
C ASN A 61 18.13 -11.85 -12.95
N GLU A 62 18.72 -11.93 -11.75
CA GLU A 62 19.39 -13.13 -11.25
C GLU A 62 18.40 -14.08 -10.56
N ASN A 63 17.53 -13.54 -9.69
CA ASN A 63 16.47 -14.31 -9.05
C ASN A 63 15.08 -13.95 -9.62
N LYS A 64 14.55 -14.81 -10.49
CA LYS A 64 13.24 -14.60 -11.15
C LYS A 64 12.04 -14.52 -10.20
N PHE A 65 12.20 -14.87 -8.92
CA PHE A 65 11.14 -14.80 -7.90
C PHE A 65 11.32 -13.62 -6.95
N SER A 66 12.28 -12.75 -7.24
CA SER A 66 12.58 -11.57 -6.45
C SER A 66 12.06 -10.31 -7.13
N TYR A 67 11.32 -9.51 -6.38
CA TYR A 67 10.62 -8.32 -6.88
C TYR A 67 10.91 -7.13 -5.97
N LYS A 68 10.89 -5.91 -6.50
CA LYS A 68 10.89 -4.68 -5.71
C LYS A 68 10.04 -3.61 -6.36
N MET A 69 9.71 -2.58 -5.59
CA MET A 69 9.07 -1.38 -6.13
C MET A 69 9.93 -0.76 -7.24
N SER A 70 9.30 -0.38 -8.35
CA SER A 70 10.04 0.18 -9.50
C SER A 70 10.67 1.54 -9.19
N SER A 71 10.00 2.36 -8.37
CA SER A 71 10.58 3.61 -7.84
C SER A 71 9.78 4.16 -6.67
N MET A 72 10.39 5.06 -5.90
CA MET A 72 9.71 5.85 -4.86
C MET A 72 8.58 6.71 -5.43
N LEU A 73 8.68 7.15 -6.70
CA LEU A 73 7.65 7.94 -7.35
C LEU A 73 6.37 7.11 -7.57
N ILE A 74 6.54 5.87 -8.03
CA ILE A 74 5.42 4.95 -8.26
C ILE A 74 4.75 4.55 -6.94
N ASP A 75 5.55 4.26 -5.90
CA ASP A 75 5.02 4.03 -4.56
C ASP A 75 4.17 5.22 -4.07
N ARG A 76 4.70 6.45 -4.18
CA ARG A 76 3.97 7.66 -3.78
C ARG A 76 2.69 7.86 -4.60
N LEU A 77 2.74 7.60 -5.90
CA LEU A 77 1.60 7.70 -6.81
C LEU A 77 0.50 6.72 -6.39
N ILE A 78 0.84 5.44 -6.21
CA ILE A 78 -0.09 4.37 -5.84
C ILE A 78 -0.71 4.65 -4.47
N ARG A 79 0.09 5.05 -3.47
CA ARG A 79 -0.44 5.39 -2.14
C ARG A 79 -1.46 6.53 -2.20
N ARG A 80 -1.14 7.58 -2.94
CA ARG A 80 -1.99 8.78 -3.01
C ARG A 80 -3.24 8.56 -3.83
N ASP A 81 -3.14 7.87 -4.97
CA ASP A 81 -4.18 7.88 -6.00
C ASP A 81 -4.94 6.56 -6.14
N VAL A 82 -4.45 5.47 -5.55
CA VAL A 82 -5.08 4.14 -5.63
C VAL A 82 -5.42 3.62 -4.24
N ILE A 83 -4.44 3.56 -3.34
CA ILE A 83 -4.62 2.98 -2.00
C ILE A 83 -5.54 3.85 -1.15
N SER A 84 -5.42 5.17 -1.21
CA SER A 84 -6.28 6.10 -0.46
C SER A 84 -7.76 5.93 -0.80
N GLU A 85 -8.08 5.63 -2.06
CA GLU A 85 -9.45 5.49 -2.55
C GLU A 85 -10.01 4.11 -2.22
N LEU A 86 -9.24 3.06 -2.49
CA LEU A 86 -9.68 1.66 -2.31
C LEU A 86 -9.67 1.21 -0.84
N TYR A 87 -8.77 1.75 -0.03
CA TYR A 87 -8.61 1.38 1.37
C TYR A 87 -8.85 2.62 2.24
N ASN A 88 -10.09 3.10 2.21
CA ASN A 88 -10.55 4.21 3.05
C ASN A 88 -10.59 3.80 4.54
N SER A 89 -9.40 3.65 5.12
CA SER A 89 -9.17 3.40 6.53
C SER A 89 -9.14 4.77 7.22
N ARG A 90 -10.30 5.41 7.30
CA ARG A 90 -10.45 6.73 7.92
C ARG A 90 -11.45 6.67 9.07
N PRO A 91 -11.20 7.39 10.18
CA PRO A 91 -12.21 7.58 11.21
C PRO A 91 -13.46 8.21 10.58
N THR A 92 -14.60 7.56 10.76
CA THR A 92 -15.92 8.11 10.40
C THR A 92 -16.57 8.83 11.58
N ALA A 93 -16.09 8.57 12.80
CA ALA A 93 -16.53 9.24 14.00
C ALA A 93 -15.98 10.68 14.05
N PRO A 94 -16.74 11.63 14.64
CA PRO A 94 -16.23 12.95 14.96
C PRO A 94 -14.98 12.88 15.83
N VAL A 95 -14.08 13.85 15.68
CA VAL A 95 -12.88 13.95 16.51
C VAL A 95 -13.30 14.11 17.98
N PRO A 96 -12.86 13.22 18.89
CA PRO A 96 -13.22 13.31 20.30
C PRO A 96 -12.78 14.62 20.94
N GLN A 97 -13.71 15.33 21.56
CA GLN A 97 -13.47 16.64 22.21
C GLN A 97 -13.92 16.66 23.67
N THR A 98 -13.26 17.49 24.48
CA THR A 98 -13.69 17.83 25.84
C THR A 98 -14.91 18.72 25.79
N HIS A 99 -15.59 18.90 26.92
CA HIS A 99 -16.70 19.85 27.03
C HIS A 99 -16.29 21.29 26.69
N GLU A 100 -15.00 21.61 26.85
CA GLU A 100 -14.40 22.91 26.51
C GLU A 100 -13.95 23.00 25.05
N GLY A 101 -14.19 21.97 24.23
CA GLY A 101 -13.84 21.93 22.80
C GLY A 101 -12.38 21.58 22.50
N SER A 102 -11.56 21.29 23.52
CA SER A 102 -10.19 20.82 23.33
C SER A 102 -10.14 19.35 22.90
N LEU A 103 -9.05 18.91 22.28
CA LEU A 103 -8.88 17.53 21.81
C LEU A 103 -8.77 16.54 22.97
N LYS A 104 -9.63 15.50 23.01
CA LYS A 104 -9.41 14.36 23.91
C LYS A 104 -8.37 13.42 23.30
N ILE A 105 -7.11 13.62 23.67
CA ILE A 105 -5.96 12.95 23.06
C ILE A 105 -6.08 11.41 23.11
N ILE A 106 -6.38 10.83 24.28
CA ILE A 106 -6.47 9.36 24.43
C ILE A 106 -7.59 8.78 23.57
N ASP A 107 -8.78 9.35 23.63
CA ASP A 107 -9.92 8.89 22.83
C ASP A 107 -9.61 9.02 21.33
N THR A 108 -8.97 10.12 20.92
CA THR A 108 -8.54 10.34 19.54
C THR A 108 -7.54 9.27 19.09
N LEU A 109 -6.56 8.93 19.92
CA LEU A 109 -5.60 7.86 19.64
C LEU A 109 -6.29 6.51 19.52
N ILE A 110 -7.24 6.20 20.41
CA ILE A 110 -8.03 4.95 20.35
C ILE A 110 -8.78 4.86 19.01
N GLU A 111 -9.48 5.92 18.60
CA GLU A 111 -10.20 5.93 17.32
C GLU A 111 -9.27 5.86 16.10
N ALA A 112 -8.12 6.53 16.15
CA ALA A 112 -7.12 6.45 15.10
C ALA A 112 -6.56 5.02 14.94
N VAL A 113 -6.21 4.36 16.05
CA VAL A 113 -5.66 3.01 16.06
C VAL A 113 -6.68 1.98 15.55
N ARG A 114 -7.98 2.18 15.78
CA ARG A 114 -9.05 1.33 15.20
C ARG A 114 -9.07 1.36 13.68
N CYS A 115 -8.67 2.48 13.08
CA CYS A 115 -8.67 2.66 11.64
C CYS A 115 -7.38 2.14 10.98
N PHE A 116 -6.34 1.85 11.75
CA PHE A 116 -5.09 1.34 11.20
C PHE A 116 -5.19 -0.10 10.74
N ASP A 117 -4.48 -0.39 9.65
CA ASP A 117 -4.31 -1.74 9.16
C ASP A 117 -3.30 -2.49 10.03
N LYS A 118 -3.82 -3.36 10.89
CA LYS A 118 -3.02 -4.14 11.84
C LYS A 118 -2.03 -5.07 11.14
N THR A 119 -2.35 -5.55 9.93
CA THR A 119 -1.47 -6.41 9.15
C THR A 119 -0.23 -5.64 8.71
N ILE A 120 -0.38 -4.39 8.29
CA ILE A 120 0.75 -3.53 7.93
C ILE A 120 1.66 -3.29 9.15
N ILE A 121 1.07 -2.96 10.31
CA ILE A 121 1.84 -2.72 11.55
C ILE A 121 2.64 -3.98 11.95
N HIS A 122 1.99 -5.15 11.93
CA HIS A 122 2.64 -6.43 12.24
C HIS A 122 3.79 -6.75 11.28
N ASN A 123 3.58 -6.53 9.98
CA ASN A 123 4.61 -6.77 8.98
C ASN A 123 5.79 -5.80 9.13
N ALA A 124 5.54 -4.54 9.47
CA ALA A 124 6.61 -3.57 9.73
C ALA A 124 7.50 -4.00 10.90
N PHE A 125 6.91 -4.47 12.01
CA PHE A 125 7.66 -4.98 13.16
C PHE A 125 8.60 -6.13 12.78
N LYS A 126 8.10 -7.11 12.01
CA LYS A 126 8.92 -8.25 11.57
C LYS A 126 10.11 -7.85 10.71
N ARG A 127 9.98 -6.77 9.94
CA ARG A 127 11.04 -6.29 9.03
C ARG A 127 12.07 -5.42 9.72
N SER A 128 11.68 -4.65 10.73
CA SER A 128 12.62 -3.80 11.48
C SER A 128 13.54 -4.57 12.43
N CYS A 129 13.22 -5.85 12.70
CA CYS A 129 14.00 -6.72 13.59
C CYS A 129 14.91 -7.72 12.83
N LEU A 130 15.02 -7.56 11.50
CA LEU A 130 15.98 -8.24 10.63
C LEU A 130 17.05 -7.24 10.18
#